data_AF-A0A974HQX6-F1
#
_entry.id   AF-A0A974HQX6-F1
#
_cell.length_a   1.000
_cell.length_b   1.000
_cell.length_c   1.000
_cell.angle_alpha   90.00
_cell.angle_beta   90.00
_cell.angle_gamma   90.00
#
_symmetry.space_group_name_H-M   'P 1'
#
loop_
_entity.id
_entity.type
_entity.pdbx_description
1 polymer ?
#
loop_
_entity_poly.entity_id
_entity_poly.type
_entity_poly.pdbx_seq_one_letter_code
_entity_poly.pdbx_strand_id
1 'polypeptide(L)'
;MIVSSSLPKTTKAGTFPCNRCETCKYILCKDQVAIPNTQKVYTILDHYSCASSNVVYMITWIYIGEAGQKLRTRMNHHRHKINTKSCDTPVGQHFCSQNHSLQDTQVLILKGNFKSELERKIYEFKCMKLFNTLRQCLHLGSGFMSHYVI
;
A
#
# COMPACT_ATOMS: atom_id res chain seq x y z
N MET A 1 43.34 21.32 -3.35
CA MET A 1 42.22 20.67 -2.65
C MET A 1 41.05 20.65 -3.65
N ILE A 2 40.76 19.51 -4.27
CA ILE A 2 39.66 19.41 -5.26
C ILE A 2 38.41 18.97 -4.49
N VAL A 3 37.40 19.83 -4.45
CA VAL A 3 36.09 19.51 -3.87
C VAL A 3 35.25 18.89 -4.98
N SER A 4 35.04 17.58 -4.95
CA SER A 4 34.08 16.92 -5.84
C SER A 4 32.67 17.14 -5.29
N SER A 5 31.92 18.08 -5.87
CA SER A 5 30.48 18.21 -5.61
C SER A 5 29.74 17.13 -6.39
N SER A 6 29.29 16.09 -5.70
CA SER A 6 28.35 15.13 -6.29
C SER A 6 27.00 15.83 -6.46
N LEU A 7 26.56 16.00 -7.72
CA LEU A 7 25.17 16.35 -8.04
C LEU A 7 24.22 15.41 -7.29
N PRO A 8 23.17 15.91 -6.62
CA PRO A 8 22.19 15.04 -5.98
C PRO A 8 21.57 14.14 -7.05
N LYS A 9 21.81 12.82 -6.92
CA LYS A 9 21.17 11.82 -7.78
C LYS A 9 19.66 12.01 -7.64
N THR A 10 19.00 12.47 -8.69
CA THR A 10 17.55 12.59 -8.73
C THR A 10 16.97 11.18 -8.73
N THR A 11 16.62 10.67 -7.54
CA THR A 11 15.94 9.39 -7.41
C THR A 11 14.55 9.51 -8.02
N LYS A 12 14.26 8.66 -9.01
CA LYS A 12 12.94 8.59 -9.66
C LYS A 12 11.86 8.29 -8.62
N ALA A 13 10.79 9.08 -8.62
CA ALA A 13 9.64 8.87 -7.75
C ALA A 13 8.85 7.61 -8.15
N GLY A 14 8.08 7.08 -7.21
CA GLY A 14 7.27 5.87 -7.38
C GLY A 14 7.72 4.72 -6.48
N THR A 15 7.13 3.55 -6.69
CA THR A 15 7.44 2.35 -5.92
C THR A 15 8.24 1.35 -6.76
N PHE A 16 9.35 0.84 -6.23
CA PHE A 16 10.26 -0.03 -6.97
C PHE A 16 10.56 -1.33 -6.21
N PRO A 17 10.80 -2.44 -6.92
CA PRO A 17 11.24 -3.67 -6.29
C PRO A 17 12.63 -3.49 -5.70
N CYS A 18 12.85 -4.11 -4.54
CA CYS A 18 14.14 -4.20 -3.88
C CYS A 18 14.96 -5.41 -4.38
N ASN A 19 14.41 -6.19 -5.33
CA ASN A 19 15.01 -7.37 -6.00
C ASN A 19 15.57 -8.45 -5.06
N ARG A 20 15.09 -8.49 -3.82
CA ARG A 20 15.59 -9.38 -2.75
C ARG A 20 14.47 -10.00 -1.91
N CYS A 21 13.21 -9.87 -2.32
CA CYS A 21 12.09 -10.43 -1.57
C CYS A 21 10.90 -10.79 -2.45
N GLU A 22 10.08 -11.73 -1.96
CA GLU A 22 8.86 -12.20 -2.60
C GLU A 22 7.81 -11.11 -2.87
N THR A 23 7.85 -9.98 -2.14
CA THR A 23 6.93 -8.87 -2.41
C THR A 23 7.25 -8.18 -3.74
N CYS A 24 8.48 -8.26 -4.23
CA CYS A 24 8.92 -7.57 -5.45
C CYS A 24 8.07 -7.92 -6.68
N LYS A 25 7.62 -9.18 -6.80
CA LYS A 25 6.81 -9.63 -7.94
C LYS A 25 5.43 -8.97 -8.03
N TYR A 26 4.96 -8.39 -6.93
CA TYR A 26 3.70 -7.68 -6.88
C TYR A 26 3.88 -6.16 -6.96
N ILE A 27 5.11 -5.63 -6.96
CA ILE A 27 5.32 -4.18 -6.96
C ILE A 27 4.94 -3.58 -8.31
N LEU A 28 4.01 -2.63 -8.28
CA LEU A 28 3.68 -1.81 -9.43
C LEU A 28 4.69 -0.67 -9.57
N CYS A 29 5.55 -0.74 -10.59
CA CYS A 29 6.55 0.28 -10.88
C CYS A 29 5.93 1.52 -11.53
N LYS A 30 5.16 2.29 -10.76
CA LYS A 30 4.54 3.54 -11.19
C LYS A 30 4.76 4.65 -10.15
N ASP A 31 4.69 5.87 -10.64
CA ASP A 31 4.66 7.11 -9.87
C ASP A 31 3.25 7.73 -9.86
N GLN A 32 2.28 7.15 -10.59
CA GLN A 32 0.93 7.68 -10.70
C GLN A 32 -0.13 6.56 -10.65
N VAL A 33 -1.29 6.90 -10.10
CA VAL A 33 -2.48 6.04 -10.04
C VAL A 33 -3.71 6.84 -10.43
N ALA A 34 -4.58 6.28 -11.28
CA ALA A 34 -5.87 6.87 -11.57
C ALA A 34 -6.78 6.86 -10.33
N ILE A 35 -7.46 7.97 -10.06
CA ILE A 35 -8.48 8.05 -9.02
C ILE A 35 -9.82 7.58 -9.63
N PRO A 36 -10.43 6.49 -9.12
CA PRO A 36 -11.65 5.92 -9.70
C PRO A 36 -12.78 6.94 -9.85
N ASN A 37 -13.57 6.79 -10.92
CA ASN A 37 -14.70 7.67 -11.25
C ASN A 37 -14.33 9.15 -11.44
N THR A 38 -13.06 9.45 -11.69
CA THR A 38 -12.58 10.79 -12.01
C THR A 38 -11.56 10.74 -13.15
N GLN A 39 -11.29 11.90 -13.77
CA GLN A 39 -10.18 12.05 -14.73
C GLN A 39 -8.86 12.45 -14.03
N LYS A 40 -8.81 12.37 -12.70
CA LYS A 40 -7.65 12.80 -11.91
C LYS A 40 -6.70 11.63 -11.65
N VAL A 41 -5.43 11.97 -11.50
CA VAL A 41 -4.37 11.06 -11.09
C VAL A 41 -3.81 11.47 -9.74
N TYR A 42 -3.45 10.48 -8.93
CA TYR A 42 -2.68 10.65 -7.71
C TYR A 42 -1.21 10.43 -8.05
N THR A 43 -0.36 11.43 -7.79
CA THR A 43 1.09 11.37 -8.05
C THR A 43 1.87 11.09 -6.77
N ILE A 44 2.70 10.06 -6.83
CA ILE A 44 3.68 9.69 -5.81
C ILE A 44 4.90 10.58 -6.00
N LEU A 45 5.28 11.28 -4.94
CA LEU A 45 6.33 12.31 -5.01
C LEU A 45 7.72 11.79 -4.65
N ASP A 46 7.81 10.75 -3.82
CA ASP A 46 9.08 10.21 -3.35
C ASP A 46 9.41 8.85 -3.98
N HIS A 47 10.64 8.41 -3.75
CA HIS A 47 11.10 7.07 -4.08
C HIS A 47 10.83 6.10 -2.94
N TYR A 48 10.10 5.01 -3.22
CA TYR A 48 9.78 3.96 -2.27
C TYR A 48 10.12 2.58 -2.79
N SER A 49 10.20 1.60 -1.89
CA SER A 49 10.36 0.19 -2.24
C SER A 49 9.68 -0.74 -1.25
N CYS A 50 9.71 -2.05 -1.52
CA CYS A 50 9.32 -3.08 -0.55
C CYS A 50 10.07 -3.02 0.79
N ALA A 51 11.20 -2.30 0.87
CA ALA A 51 11.95 -2.11 2.09
C ALA A 51 11.52 -0.87 2.90
N SER A 52 10.67 0.00 2.35
CA SER A 52 10.17 1.21 3.02
C SER A 52 9.24 0.85 4.19
N SER A 53 9.38 1.60 5.28
CA SER A 53 8.58 1.52 6.53
C SER A 53 7.80 2.82 6.74
N ASN A 54 6.85 2.81 7.68
CA ASN A 54 5.93 3.94 7.93
C ASN A 54 5.28 4.41 6.63
N VAL A 55 4.53 3.51 5.98
CA VAL A 55 3.92 3.71 4.66
C VAL A 55 2.41 3.53 4.70
N VAL A 56 1.74 4.22 3.78
CA VAL A 56 0.38 3.91 3.33
C VAL A 56 0.51 3.37 1.90
N TYR A 57 -0.05 2.19 1.68
CA TYR A 57 0.04 1.46 0.41
C TYR A 57 -1.36 1.10 -0.08
N MET A 58 -1.43 0.82 -1.38
CA MET A 58 -2.61 0.34 -2.08
C MET A 58 -2.32 -1.05 -2.64
N ILE A 59 -3.25 -1.97 -2.43
CA ILE A 59 -3.37 -3.21 -3.19
C ILE A 59 -4.42 -2.94 -4.26
N THR A 60 -4.02 -2.93 -5.53
CA THR A 60 -4.82 -2.46 -6.67
C THR A 60 -6.24 -3.02 -6.63
N TRP A 61 -7.23 -2.13 -6.75
CA TRP A 61 -8.67 -2.41 -6.83
C TRP A 61 -9.33 -3.02 -5.59
N ILE A 62 -8.59 -3.21 -4.49
CA ILE A 62 -9.07 -4.02 -3.36
C ILE A 62 -8.97 -3.26 -2.04
N TYR A 63 -7.81 -2.67 -1.74
CA TYR A 63 -7.52 -2.28 -0.36
C TYR A 63 -6.49 -1.16 -0.27
N ILE A 64 -6.71 -0.26 0.68
CA ILE A 64 -5.70 0.70 1.14
C ILE A 64 -5.38 0.34 2.59
N GLY A 65 -4.09 0.24 2.88
CA GLY A 65 -3.59 -0.16 4.18
C GLY A 65 -2.40 0.67 4.62
N GLU A 66 -2.18 0.69 5.92
CA GLU A 66 -0.95 1.19 6.52
C GLU A 66 0.03 0.07 6.93
N ALA A 67 1.31 0.43 7.01
CA ALA A 67 2.32 -0.34 7.72
C ALA A 67 3.32 0.58 8.44
N GLY A 68 3.44 0.42 9.77
CA GLY A 68 4.58 0.94 10.53
C GLY A 68 5.89 0.20 10.18
N GLN A 69 5.86 -1.14 10.20
CA GLN A 69 6.96 -1.98 9.71
C GLN A 69 7.21 -1.83 8.19
N LYS A 70 8.29 -2.48 7.71
CA LYS A 70 8.59 -2.55 6.27
C LYS A 70 7.41 -3.16 5.48
N LEU A 71 7.13 -2.62 4.30
CA LEU A 71 6.05 -3.11 3.43
C LEU A 71 6.16 -4.62 3.17
N ARG A 72 7.37 -5.13 2.87
CA ARG A 72 7.60 -6.57 2.66
C ARG A 72 7.14 -7.43 3.84
N THR A 73 7.31 -6.96 5.06
CA THR A 73 6.89 -7.67 6.28
C THR A 73 5.37 -7.71 6.37
N ARG A 74 4.71 -6.58 6.09
CA ARG A 74 3.24 -6.53 6.05
C ARG A 74 2.66 -7.44 4.96
N MET A 75 3.26 -7.44 3.77
CA MET A 75 2.83 -8.29 2.66
C MET A 75 3.10 -9.78 2.91
N ASN A 76 4.14 -10.15 3.67
CA ASN A 76 4.33 -11.52 4.14
C ASN A 76 3.16 -11.95 5.06
N HIS A 77 2.72 -11.08 5.96
CA HIS A 77 1.61 -11.37 6.85
C HIS A 77 0.30 -11.57 6.06
N HIS A 78 -0.01 -10.68 5.12
CA HIS A 78 -1.16 -10.87 4.22
C HIS A 78 -1.08 -12.19 3.47
N ARG A 79 0.09 -12.53 2.90
CA ARG A 79 0.33 -13.81 2.23
C ARG A 79 0.06 -15.02 3.12
N HIS A 80 0.56 -14.98 4.35
CA HIS A 80 0.33 -16.05 5.30
C HIS A 80 -1.17 -16.23 5.59
N LYS A 81 -1.90 -15.14 5.87
CA LYS A 81 -3.35 -15.17 6.12
C LYS A 81 -4.14 -15.72 4.94
N ILE A 82 -3.79 -15.34 3.72
CA ILE A 82 -4.44 -15.83 2.50
C ILE A 82 -4.17 -17.32 2.30
N ASN A 83 -2.91 -17.75 2.45
CA ASN A 83 -2.53 -19.15 2.30
C ASN A 83 -3.17 -20.06 3.37
N THR A 84 -3.38 -19.54 4.57
CA THR A 84 -4.09 -20.25 5.64
C THR A 84 -5.60 -20.10 5.58
N LYS A 85 -6.14 -19.45 4.52
CA LYS A 85 -7.57 -19.19 4.31
C LYS A 85 -8.24 -18.49 5.50
N SER A 86 -7.50 -17.60 6.16
CA SER A 86 -7.98 -16.83 7.29
C SER A 86 -8.79 -15.64 6.81
N CYS A 87 -10.06 -15.57 7.21
CA CYS A 87 -11.00 -14.51 6.82
C CYS A 87 -11.24 -13.50 7.98
N ASP A 88 -10.23 -13.30 8.83
CA ASP A 88 -10.28 -12.41 10.01
C ASP A 88 -9.84 -10.97 9.69
N THR A 89 -9.31 -10.74 8.49
CA THR A 89 -8.91 -9.42 8.00
C THR A 89 -9.67 -9.08 6.72
N PRO A 90 -9.87 -7.80 6.39
CA PRO A 90 -10.53 -7.41 5.14
C PRO A 90 -9.87 -8.02 3.90
N VAL A 91 -8.52 -8.04 3.90
CA VAL A 91 -7.74 -8.67 2.82
C VAL A 91 -8.04 -10.17 2.77
N GLY A 92 -7.98 -10.88 3.91
CA GLY A 92 -8.32 -12.30 3.98
C GLY A 92 -9.75 -12.61 3.52
N GLN A 93 -10.74 -11.83 3.96
CA GLN A 93 -12.15 -11.98 3.57
C GLN A 93 -12.35 -11.83 2.05
N HIS A 94 -11.64 -10.89 1.41
CA HIS A 94 -11.70 -10.72 -0.03
C HIS A 94 -11.25 -11.99 -0.76
N PHE A 95 -10.11 -12.56 -0.37
CA PHE A 95 -9.57 -13.78 -0.97
C PHE A 95 -10.30 -15.07 -0.55
N CYS A 96 -11.01 -15.07 0.58
CA CYS A 96 -11.89 -16.18 0.95
C CYS A 96 -13.18 -16.23 0.11
N SER A 97 -13.72 -15.05 -0.23
CA SER A 97 -15.03 -14.92 -0.88
C SER A 97 -14.96 -14.91 -2.41
N GLN A 98 -13.81 -14.54 -2.98
CA GLN A 98 -13.58 -14.48 -4.42
C GLN A 98 -12.50 -15.49 -4.79
N ASN A 99 -12.65 -16.20 -5.92
CA ASN A 99 -11.63 -17.11 -6.48
C ASN A 99 -10.41 -16.34 -7.04
N HIS A 100 -10.05 -15.21 -6.45
CA HIS A 100 -8.87 -14.44 -6.81
C HIS A 100 -7.66 -14.96 -6.05
N SER A 101 -6.50 -14.86 -6.68
CA SER A 101 -5.21 -15.16 -6.06
C SER A 101 -4.43 -13.88 -5.85
N LEU A 102 -3.39 -13.94 -5.01
CA LEU A 102 -2.44 -12.83 -4.90
C LEU A 102 -1.74 -12.49 -6.21
N GLN A 103 -1.68 -13.43 -7.16
CA GLN A 103 -1.07 -13.18 -8.47
C GLN A 103 -1.85 -12.15 -9.27
N ASP A 104 -3.13 -11.97 -8.97
CA ASP A 104 -4.02 -11.01 -9.62
C ASP A 104 -3.90 -9.60 -9.01
N THR A 105 -3.01 -9.42 -8.03
CA THR A 105 -2.87 -8.17 -7.28
C THR A 105 -1.53 -7.50 -7.49
N GLN A 106 -1.57 -6.17 -7.51
CA GLN A 106 -0.39 -5.33 -7.52
C GLN A 106 -0.38 -4.43 -6.28
N VAL A 107 0.81 -4.05 -5.84
CA VAL A 107 1.05 -3.27 -4.62
C VAL A 107 1.85 -2.02 -4.97
N LEU A 108 1.42 -0.90 -4.42
CA LEU A 108 2.05 0.40 -4.63
C LEU A 108 2.03 1.20 -3.33
N ILE A 109 3.11 1.92 -3.02
CA ILE A 109 3.14 2.86 -1.90
C ILE A 109 2.62 4.22 -2.39
N LEU A 110 1.60 4.75 -1.72
CA LEU A 110 1.04 6.07 -2.00
C LEU A 110 1.88 7.16 -1.33
N LYS A 111 2.21 6.95 -0.05
CA LYS A 111 3.04 7.86 0.75
C LYS A 111 3.77 7.09 1.84
N GLY A 112 4.95 7.56 2.21
CA GLY A 112 5.75 7.03 3.30
C GLY A 112 6.35 8.11 4.19
N ASN A 113 7.25 7.68 5.07
CA ASN A 113 8.01 8.54 5.98
C ASN A 113 7.14 9.35 6.96
N PHE A 114 6.00 8.79 7.37
CA PHE A 114 5.16 9.41 8.40
C PHE A 114 5.89 9.49 9.73
N LYS A 115 5.68 10.59 10.47
CA LYS A 115 6.35 10.85 11.75
C LYS A 115 5.66 10.16 12.92
N SER A 116 4.36 9.89 12.78
CA SER A 116 3.57 9.23 13.82
C SER A 116 2.56 8.25 13.22
N GLU A 117 2.14 7.30 14.06
CA GLU A 117 1.06 6.37 13.73
C GLU A 117 -0.25 7.11 13.44
N LEU A 118 -0.56 8.15 14.21
CA LEU A 118 -1.77 8.96 14.03
C LEU A 118 -1.78 9.64 12.65
N GLU A 119 -0.67 10.28 12.26
CA GLU A 119 -0.54 10.92 10.94
C GLU A 119 -0.75 9.89 9.82
N ARG A 120 -0.15 8.70 9.97
CA ARG A 120 -0.26 7.60 9.01
C ARG A 120 -1.70 7.08 8.90
N LYS A 121 -2.41 6.88 10.01
CA LYS A 121 -3.82 6.44 10.04
C LYS A 121 -4.78 7.49 9.46
N ILE A 122 -4.57 8.76 9.78
CA ILE A 122 -5.34 9.86 9.19
C ILE A 122 -5.14 9.87 7.66
N TYR A 123 -3.90 9.66 7.20
CA TYR A 123 -3.60 9.62 5.77
C TYR A 123 -4.23 8.41 5.07
N GLU A 124 -4.15 7.23 5.69
CA GLU A 124 -4.82 6.01 5.23
C GLU A 124 -6.32 6.28 5.00
N PHE A 125 -7.01 6.83 5.99
CA PHE A 125 -8.42 7.17 5.90
C PHE A 125 -8.73 8.18 4.78
N LYS A 126 -7.88 9.20 4.60
CA LYS A 126 -8.00 10.14 3.48
C LYS A 126 -7.88 9.43 2.13
N CYS A 127 -6.91 8.54 1.97
CA CYS A 127 -6.74 7.75 0.75
C CYS A 127 -7.94 6.82 0.52
N MET A 128 -8.47 6.18 1.56
CA MET A 128 -9.67 5.34 1.45
C MET A 128 -10.89 6.10 0.91
N LYS A 129 -11.08 7.34 1.35
CA LYS A 129 -12.10 8.25 0.80
C LYS A 129 -11.79 8.63 -0.65
N LEU A 130 -10.55 9.01 -0.93
CA LEU A 130 -10.12 9.48 -2.24
C LEU A 130 -10.32 8.42 -3.33
N PHE A 131 -9.90 7.19 -3.05
CA PHE A 131 -9.97 6.08 -4.00
C PHE A 131 -11.30 5.31 -3.93
N ASN A 132 -12.25 5.76 -3.11
CA ASN A 132 -13.55 5.11 -2.90
C ASN A 132 -13.45 3.62 -2.51
N THR A 133 -12.34 3.21 -1.88
CA THR A 133 -12.16 1.83 -1.42
C THR A 133 -12.97 1.55 -0.16
N LEU A 134 -13.53 2.58 0.49
CA LEU A 134 -14.47 2.41 1.61
C LEU A 134 -15.64 1.51 1.22
N ARG A 135 -16.23 1.63 0.02
CA ARG A 135 -17.35 0.76 -0.39
C ARG A 135 -16.93 -0.70 -0.56
N GLN A 136 -15.72 -0.96 -1.04
CA GLN A 136 -15.18 -2.33 -1.17
C GLN A 136 -14.78 -2.90 0.20
N CYS A 137 -14.16 -2.10 1.08
CA CYS A 137 -13.85 -2.50 2.46
C CYS A 137 -15.10 -2.68 3.33
N LEU A 138 -16.16 -1.87 3.14
CA LEU A 138 -17.42 -1.98 3.87
C LEU A 138 -18.20 -3.25 3.50
N HIS A 139 -18.11 -3.73 2.26
CA HIS A 139 -18.62 -5.05 1.88
C HIS A 139 -17.84 -6.21 2.54
N LEU A 140 -16.61 -5.98 3.01
CA LEU A 140 -15.79 -7.00 3.64
C LEU A 140 -16.07 -7.14 5.15
N GLY A 141 -16.66 -6.13 5.81
CA GLY A 141 -17.21 -6.31 7.16
C GLY A 141 -17.28 -5.03 8.01
N SER A 142 -18.30 -4.96 8.86
CA SER A 142 -18.62 -3.82 9.75
C SER A 142 -17.56 -3.52 10.82
N GLY A 143 -16.65 -4.46 11.12
CA GLY A 143 -15.58 -4.28 12.12
C GLY A 143 -14.43 -3.36 11.68
N PHE A 144 -14.29 -3.08 10.38
CA PHE A 144 -13.17 -2.29 9.85
C PHE A 144 -13.17 -0.84 10.36
N MET A 145 -14.35 -0.24 10.53
CA MET A 145 -14.48 1.13 11.04
C MET A 145 -14.15 1.24 12.54
N SER A 146 -14.18 0.14 13.30
CA SER A 146 -13.83 0.13 14.72
C SER A 146 -12.35 0.51 14.95
N HIS A 147 -11.49 0.36 13.96
CA HIS A 147 -10.08 0.79 14.02
C HIS A 147 -9.90 2.32 13.87
N TYR A 148 -10.96 3.04 13.50
CA TYR A 148 -10.97 4.49 13.26
C TYR A 148 -11.89 5.24 14.23
N VAL A 149 -12.54 4.54 15.17
CA VAL A 149 -13.20 5.19 16.29
C VAL A 149 -12.11 5.67 17.23
N ILE A 150 -11.86 6.97 17.21
CA ILE A 150 -11.03 7.70 18.19
C ILE A 150 -11.92 8.00 19.39
#